data_AF-A0A0F9NDN4-F1
#
_entry.id   AF-A0A0F9NDN4-F1
#
_cell.length_a   1.000
_cell.length_b   1.000
_cell.length_c   1.000
_cell.angle_alpha   90.00
_cell.angle_beta   90.00
_cell.angle_gamma   90.00
#
_symmetry.space_group_name_H-M   'P 1'
#
loop_
_entity.id
_entity.type
_entity.pdbx_description
1 polymer ?
#
loop_
_entity_poly.entity_id
_entity_poly.type
_entity_poly.pdbx_seq_one_letter_code
_entity_poly.pdbx_strand_id
1 'polypeptide(L)'
;MKDLIGFHYNRDLFQFHLGPRVKTDNFTAFFVTKNPWGQVSQKIVEGKLSFTISVAFGELEIKSIRLRSIGRAHSQIVRVKLDEIEQSGISLIPNDPEVEISFSKLIIIHEESQLLVELE
;
A
#
# COMPACT_ATOMS: atom_id res chain seq x y z
N MET A 1 2.17 -9.31 16.40
CA MET A 1 0.77 -9.78 16.38
C MET A 1 0.45 -10.11 14.93
N LYS A 2 -0.12 -11.27 14.61
CA LYS A 2 -0.43 -11.67 13.23
C LYS A 2 -1.84 -11.17 12.92
N ASP A 3 -1.99 -10.25 11.98
CA ASP A 3 -3.26 -9.56 11.74
C ASP A 3 -4.30 -10.46 11.11
N LEU A 4 -5.45 -10.58 11.79
CA LEU A 4 -6.62 -11.36 11.35
C LEU A 4 -7.23 -10.80 10.05
N ILE A 5 -7.01 -9.51 9.77
CA ILE A 5 -7.66 -8.76 8.68
C ILE A 5 -6.72 -8.62 7.45
N GLY A 6 -5.44 -8.97 7.58
CA GLY A 6 -4.50 -8.98 6.46
C GLY A 6 -3.91 -7.61 6.09
N PHE A 7 -3.92 -6.65 7.01
CA PHE A 7 -3.16 -5.41 6.90
C PHE A 7 -2.66 -4.93 8.26
N HIS A 8 -1.62 -4.09 8.25
CA HIS A 8 -1.03 -3.48 9.44
C HIS A 8 -0.37 -2.15 9.09
N TYR A 9 -0.51 -1.15 9.95
CA TYR A 9 0.24 0.10 9.84
C TYR A 9 1.19 0.26 11.03
N ASN A 10 2.49 0.28 10.75
CA ASN A 10 3.53 0.56 11.75
C ASN A 10 3.85 2.05 11.76
N ARG A 11 3.39 2.75 12.80
CA ARG A 11 3.58 4.19 12.96
C ARG A 11 5.04 4.60 13.14
N ASP A 12 5.83 3.84 13.87
CA ASP A 12 7.23 4.21 14.16
C ASP A 12 8.10 4.15 12.89
N LEU A 13 7.70 3.33 11.92
CA LEU A 13 8.37 3.20 10.62
C LEU A 13 7.64 3.92 9.49
N PHE A 14 6.47 4.52 9.74
CA PHE A 14 5.55 5.00 8.71
C PHE A 14 5.33 3.97 7.59
N GLN A 15 5.17 2.70 7.97
CA GLN A 15 5.12 1.58 7.04
C GLN A 15 3.73 0.97 7.00
N PHE A 16 3.14 0.90 5.82
CA PHE A 16 1.89 0.18 5.60
C PHE A 16 2.19 -1.24 5.08
N HIS A 17 1.56 -2.25 5.63
CA HIS A 17 1.68 -3.63 5.18
C HIS A 17 0.30 -4.14 4.78
N LEU A 18 0.20 -4.69 3.57
CA LEU A 18 -0.97 -5.42 3.10
C LEU A 18 -0.60 -6.85 2.65
N GLY A 19 -1.32 -7.82 3.20
CA GLY A 19 -1.16 -9.24 2.91
C GLY A 19 -2.42 -10.03 3.25
N PRO A 20 -3.56 -9.78 2.58
CA PRO A 20 -4.80 -10.49 2.85
C PRO A 20 -4.64 -11.97 2.53
N ARG A 21 -5.22 -12.82 3.38
CA ARG A 21 -5.26 -14.28 3.15
C ARG A 21 -6.58 -14.74 2.53
N VAL A 22 -7.61 -13.90 2.62
CA VAL A 22 -8.97 -14.15 2.13
C VAL A 22 -9.29 -13.11 1.06
N LYS A 23 -9.88 -13.53 -0.06
CA LYS A 23 -10.20 -12.67 -1.22
C LYS A 23 -8.99 -11.85 -1.70
N THR A 24 -7.84 -12.51 -1.84
CA THR A 24 -6.57 -11.87 -2.20
C THR A 24 -6.63 -11.11 -3.53
N ASP A 25 -7.50 -11.53 -4.43
CA ASP A 25 -7.75 -10.95 -5.74
C ASP A 25 -8.66 -9.72 -5.73
N ASN A 26 -9.50 -9.56 -4.70
CA ASN A 26 -10.43 -8.43 -4.55
C ASN A 26 -10.72 -8.17 -3.07
N PHE A 27 -9.73 -7.60 -2.39
CA PHE A 27 -9.76 -7.32 -0.97
C PHE A 27 -10.13 -5.85 -0.74
N THR A 28 -10.99 -5.61 0.24
CA THR A 28 -11.29 -4.26 0.74
C THR A 28 -11.51 -4.33 2.25
N ALA A 29 -10.92 -3.40 2.99
CA ALA A 29 -11.14 -3.26 4.42
C ALA A 29 -11.04 -1.80 4.87
N PHE A 30 -11.73 -1.47 5.96
CA PHE A 30 -11.54 -0.20 6.64
C PHE A 30 -10.36 -0.30 7.61
N PHE A 31 -9.60 0.77 7.72
CA PHE A 31 -8.58 0.93 8.75
C PHE A 31 -8.93 2.11 9.65
N VAL A 32 -8.61 1.97 10.93
CA VAL A 32 -8.74 3.04 11.92
C VAL A 32 -7.44 3.07 12.70
N THR A 33 -6.79 4.22 12.74
CA THR A 33 -5.63 4.46 13.61
C THR A 33 -5.99 5.53 14.64
N LYS A 34 -5.01 6.01 15.42
CA LYS A 34 -5.24 7.13 16.35
C LYS A 34 -5.61 8.44 15.63
N ASN A 35 -5.03 8.69 14.45
CA ASN A 35 -5.11 9.99 13.77
C ASN A 35 -6.00 9.90 12.52
N PRO A 36 -5.67 9.08 11.50
CA PRO A 36 -6.57 8.86 10.37
C PRO A 36 -7.42 7.59 10.48
N TRP A 37 -8.55 7.60 9.78
CA TRP A 37 -9.26 6.39 9.35
C TRP A 37 -9.62 6.48 7.88
N GLY A 38 -9.86 5.33 7.27
CA GLY A 38 -10.11 5.25 5.84
C GLY A 38 -10.30 3.83 5.34
N GLN A 39 -10.03 3.62 4.06
CA GLN A 39 -10.19 2.34 3.39
C GLN A 39 -8.88 1.94 2.71
N VAL A 40 -8.61 0.64 2.73
CA VAL A 40 -7.62 0.02 1.85
C VAL A 40 -8.28 -0.99 0.94
N SER A 41 -7.80 -1.08 -0.29
CA SER A 41 -8.24 -2.10 -1.25
C SER A 41 -7.06 -2.67 -2.03
N GLN A 42 -7.19 -3.93 -2.43
CA GLN A 42 -6.29 -4.60 -3.35
C GLN A 42 -7.10 -5.33 -4.39
N LYS A 43 -6.72 -5.15 -5.66
CA LYS A 43 -7.28 -5.88 -6.78
C LYS A 43 -6.15 -6.52 -7.58
N ILE A 44 -6.26 -7.82 -7.86
CA ILE A 44 -5.32 -8.54 -8.72
C ILE A 44 -6.07 -9.00 -9.97
N VAL A 45 -5.66 -8.50 -11.15
CA VAL A 45 -6.26 -8.85 -12.44
C VAL A 45 -5.16 -9.07 -13.46
N GLU A 46 -5.19 -10.22 -14.15
CA GLU A 46 -4.26 -10.51 -15.26
C GLU A 46 -2.77 -10.33 -14.90
N GLY A 47 -2.40 -10.68 -13.66
CA GLY A 47 -1.01 -10.56 -13.19
C GLY A 47 -0.60 -9.15 -12.78
N LYS A 48 -1.52 -8.19 -12.75
CA LYS A 48 -1.31 -6.84 -12.21
C LYS A 48 -1.95 -6.70 -10.84
N LEU A 49 -1.30 -5.98 -9.93
CA LEU A 49 -1.84 -5.64 -8.61
C LEU A 49 -2.06 -4.14 -8.54
N SER A 50 -3.29 -3.75 -8.25
CA SER A 50 -3.65 -2.38 -7.87
C SER A 50 -3.95 -2.34 -6.38
N PHE A 51 -3.24 -1.51 -5.65
CA PHE A 51 -3.42 -1.27 -4.23
C PHE A 51 -3.78 0.19 -3.98
N THR A 52 -4.85 0.44 -3.22
CA THR A 52 -5.31 1.79 -2.90
C THR A 52 -5.41 1.99 -1.40
N ILE A 53 -4.96 3.15 -0.93
CA ILE A 53 -5.27 3.67 0.39
C ILE A 53 -6.04 4.98 0.20
N SER A 54 -7.25 5.05 0.73
CA SER A 54 -8.08 6.27 0.73
C SER A 54 -8.27 6.72 2.17
N VAL A 55 -7.94 7.98 2.47
CA VAL A 55 -8.12 8.56 3.82
C VAL A 55 -9.45 9.29 3.84
N ALA A 56 -10.35 8.84 4.72
CA ALA A 56 -11.67 9.48 4.87
C ALA A 56 -11.64 10.63 5.88
N PHE A 57 -10.71 10.59 6.84
CA PHE A 57 -10.51 11.64 7.83
C PHE A 57 -9.07 11.62 8.35
N GLY A 58 -8.53 12.80 8.65
CA GLY A 58 -7.18 12.96 9.20
C GLY A 58 -6.08 12.83 8.15
N GLU A 59 -4.85 12.51 8.59
CA GLU A 59 -3.69 12.43 7.72
C GLU A 59 -2.90 11.15 7.94
N LEU A 60 -2.52 10.48 6.85
CA LEU A 60 -1.69 9.28 6.89
C LEU A 60 -0.31 9.54 6.28
N GLU A 61 0.71 9.34 7.10
CA GLU A 61 2.11 9.47 6.72
C GLU A 61 2.68 8.10 6.31
N ILE A 62 3.26 8.01 5.13
CA ILE A 62 3.81 6.76 4.59
C ILE A 62 5.21 6.97 4.05
N LYS A 63 6.14 6.14 4.54
CA LYS A 63 7.52 6.05 4.07
C LYS A 63 7.78 4.78 3.27
N SER A 64 7.04 3.71 3.53
CA SER A 64 7.10 2.49 2.74
C SER A 64 5.78 1.71 2.76
N ILE A 65 5.58 0.90 1.72
CA ILE A 65 4.45 -0.03 1.61
C ILE A 65 4.99 -1.42 1.34
N ARG A 66 4.60 -2.40 2.15
CA ARG A 66 4.85 -3.82 1.91
C ARG A 66 3.62 -4.48 1.34
N LEU A 67 3.79 -5.12 0.19
CA LEU A 67 2.74 -5.87 -0.50
C LEU A 67 3.25 -7.29 -0.76
N ARG A 68 2.32 -8.25 -0.81
CA ARG A 68 2.66 -9.58 -1.31
C ARG A 68 3.03 -9.49 -2.80
N SER A 69 4.15 -10.11 -3.17
CA SER A 69 4.58 -10.16 -4.56
C SER A 69 3.62 -11.03 -5.39
N ILE A 70 3.20 -10.52 -6.54
CA ILE A 70 2.38 -11.24 -7.53
C ILE A 70 3.21 -11.96 -8.61
N GLY A 71 4.55 -11.84 -8.53
CA GLY A 71 5.50 -12.45 -9.45
C GLY A 71 6.93 -12.43 -8.90
N ARG A 72 7.95 -12.42 -9.76
CA ARG A 72 9.34 -12.19 -9.31
C ARG A 72 9.51 -10.71 -8.96
N ALA A 73 9.77 -10.40 -7.70
CA ALA A 73 9.89 -9.03 -7.19
C ALA A 73 10.91 -8.16 -7.96
N HIS A 74 11.95 -8.78 -8.52
CA HIS A 74 13.01 -8.09 -9.29
C HIS A 74 12.59 -7.59 -10.69
N SER A 75 11.40 -7.97 -11.19
CA SER A 75 10.97 -7.64 -12.55
C SER A 75 9.72 -6.77 -12.59
N GLN A 76 9.25 -6.29 -11.43
CA GLN A 76 8.01 -5.53 -11.35
C GLN A 76 8.21 -4.07 -11.73
N ILE A 77 7.32 -3.56 -12.56
CA ILE A 77 7.17 -2.12 -12.80
C ILE A 77 6.26 -1.60 -11.70
N VAL A 78 6.68 -0.54 -11.00
CA VAL A 78 5.87 0.13 -9.99
C VAL A 78 5.46 1.52 -10.46
N ARG A 79 4.17 1.82 -10.37
CA ARG A 79 3.64 3.18 -10.50
C ARG A 79 2.95 3.57 -9.20
N VAL A 80 3.17 4.79 -8.74
CA VAL A 80 2.51 5.30 -7.54
C VAL A 80 1.92 6.67 -7.86
N LYS A 81 0.66 6.88 -7.52
CA LYS A 81 -0.06 8.15 -7.71
C LYS A 81 -0.70 8.60 -6.40
N LEU A 82 -0.54 9.87 -6.06
CA LEU A 82 -1.31 10.55 -5.00
C LEU A 82 -2.25 11.52 -5.70
N ASP A 83 -3.57 11.31 -5.58
CA ASP A 83 -4.59 12.13 -6.24
C ASP A 83 -4.29 12.38 -7.72
N GLU A 84 -4.03 11.30 -8.46
CA GLU A 84 -3.67 11.30 -9.89
C GLU A 84 -2.25 11.80 -10.23
N ILE A 85 -1.55 12.43 -9.29
CA ILE A 85 -0.18 12.91 -9.48
C ILE A 85 0.82 11.78 -9.26
N GLU A 86 1.57 11.44 -10.30
CA GLU A 86 2.61 10.42 -10.25
C GLU A 86 3.76 10.82 -9.30
N GLN A 87 4.14 9.90 -8.42
CA GLN A 87 5.18 10.09 -7.42
C GLN A 87 6.53 9.61 -7.96
N SER A 88 7.60 10.30 -7.56
CA SER A 88 8.97 9.99 -7.98
C SER A 88 9.84 9.56 -6.78
N GLY A 89 11.04 9.03 -7.07
CA GLY A 89 11.97 8.58 -6.03
C GLY A 89 11.44 7.37 -5.27
N ILE A 90 10.90 6.40 -6.01
CA ILE A 90 10.40 5.11 -5.52
C ILE A 90 11.50 4.08 -5.71
N SER A 91 11.66 3.17 -4.74
CA SER A 91 12.57 2.02 -4.86
C SER A 91 11.84 0.75 -4.47
N LEU A 92 12.04 -0.31 -5.25
CA LEU A 92 11.55 -1.64 -4.93
C LEU A 92 12.65 -2.41 -4.21
N ILE A 93 12.33 -2.89 -3.01
CA ILE A 93 13.20 -3.72 -2.18
C ILE A 93 12.55 -5.12 -2.12
N PRO A 94 13.09 -6.09 -2.86
CA PRO A 94 12.61 -7.47 -2.84
C PRO A 94 12.74 -8.09 -1.44
N ASN A 95 11.69 -8.74 -0.96
CA ASN A 95 11.66 -9.41 0.34
C ASN A 95 10.75 -10.65 0.29
N ASP A 96 11.11 -11.67 -0.51
CA ASP A 96 10.28 -12.85 -0.83
C ASP A 96 9.57 -13.44 0.41
N PRO A 97 8.23 -13.56 0.43
CA PRO A 97 7.29 -13.43 -0.70
C PRO A 97 6.68 -12.04 -0.89
N GLU A 98 7.25 -11.02 -0.27
CA GLU A 98 6.80 -9.63 -0.30
C GLU A 98 7.72 -8.76 -1.16
N VAL A 99 7.23 -7.58 -1.49
CA VAL A 99 8.02 -6.48 -2.05
C VAL A 99 7.73 -5.23 -1.23
N GLU A 100 8.79 -4.54 -0.85
CA GLU A 100 8.69 -3.25 -0.17
C GLU A 100 8.90 -2.14 -1.18
N ILE A 101 7.93 -1.24 -1.26
CA ILE A 101 7.95 -0.01 -2.04
C ILE A 101 8.37 1.10 -1.09
N SER A 102 9.61 1.58 -1.22
CA SER A 102 10.18 2.62 -0.36
C SER A 102 10.13 3.98 -1.06
N PHE A 103 9.72 5.01 -0.33
CA PHE A 103 9.66 6.40 -0.81
C PHE A 103 10.86 7.21 -0.30
N SER A 104 11.57 7.85 -1.23
CA SER A 104 12.69 8.76 -0.91
C SER A 104 12.26 9.91 0.02
N LYS A 105 11.02 10.39 -0.11
CA LYS A 105 10.37 11.38 0.76
C LYS A 105 9.19 10.77 1.50
N LEU A 106 8.75 11.42 2.58
CA LEU A 106 7.52 11.01 3.25
C LEU A 106 6.34 11.38 2.35
N ILE A 107 5.46 10.42 2.06
CA ILE A 107 4.18 10.67 1.38
C ILE A 107 3.16 10.98 2.47
N ILE A 108 2.43 12.08 2.31
CA ILE A 108 1.35 12.46 3.22
C ILE A 108 0.05 12.38 2.42
N ILE A 109 -0.84 11.49 2.84
CA ILE A 109 -2.17 11.34 2.27
C ILE A 109 -3.12 12.12 3.17
N HIS A 110 -3.66 13.22 2.66
CA HIS A 110 -4.60 14.06 3.40
C HIS A 110 -6.01 13.47 3.39
N GLU A 111 -6.88 14.08 4.18
CA GLU A 111 -8.31 13.80 4.15
C GLU A 111 -8.88 13.96 2.73
N GLU A 112 -9.76 13.03 2.35
CA GLU A 112 -10.36 12.93 1.01
C GLU A 112 -9.36 12.63 -0.13
N SER A 113 -8.09 12.38 0.19
CA SER A 113 -7.07 11.95 -0.77
C SER A 113 -6.93 10.43 -0.86
N GLN A 114 -6.34 9.98 -1.97
CA GLN A 114 -5.99 8.58 -2.21
C GLN A 114 -4.57 8.39 -2.75
N LEU A 115 -3.93 7.33 -2.27
CA LEU A 115 -2.70 6.79 -2.84
C LEU A 115 -3.02 5.51 -3.60
N LEU A 116 -2.68 5.47 -4.88
CA LEU A 116 -2.73 4.28 -5.74
C LEU A 116 -1.32 3.77 -6.00
N VAL A 117 -1.13 2.47 -5.85
CA VAL A 117 0.08 1.74 -6.22
C VAL A 117 -0.30 0.67 -7.23
N GLU A 118 0.43 0.61 -8.34
CA GLU A 118 0.26 -0.43 -9.37
C GLU A 118 1.57 -1.20 -9.53
N LEU A 119 1.48 -2.53 -9.51
CA LEU A 119 2.57 -3.45 -9.80
C LEU A 119 2.22 -4.28 -11.04
N GLU A 120 3.12 -4.30 -12.03
CA GLU A 120 3.04 -5.08 -13.27
C GLU A 120 4.26 -5.98 -13.47
#